data_AF-A0A2T2UWR2-F1
#
_entry.id   AF-A0A2T2UWR2-F1
#
_cell.length_a   1.000
_cell.length_b   1.000
_cell.length_c   1.000
_cell.angle_alpha   90.00
_cell.angle_beta   90.00
_cell.angle_gamma   90.00
#
_symmetry.space_group_name_H-M   'P 1'
#
loop_
_entity.id
_entity.type
_entity.pdbx_description
1 polymer ?
#
loop_
_entity_poly.entity_id
_entity_poly.type
_entity_poly.pdbx_seq_one_letter_code
_entity_poly.pdbx_strand_id
1 'polypeptide(L)'
;MKATALEADASKADARDDVVYSNLAYVAPAMVAPDWTTACVLIVTGAALVGGSSVYHATYTREGQSLDVSTMLTYVASLACAVGAQWTMWAWAVLPVAAVYYWTCPWKVDSYVHVPLWGIAALGMLAAQVGWWALIPAAPALAGGAIKMAQPGADTWLHSLWHVFGGLAGAAAMWVL
;
A
#
# COMPACT_ATOMS: atom_id res chain seq x y z
N MET A 1 0.99 -3.47 40.94
CA MET A 1 1.69 -4.23 39.88
C MET A 1 1.80 -3.33 38.66
N LYS A 2 3.01 -2.96 38.24
CA LYS A 2 3.21 -2.31 36.94
C LYS A 2 3.23 -3.43 35.90
N ALA A 3 2.24 -3.45 35.02
CA ALA A 3 2.27 -4.31 33.85
C ALA A 3 3.61 -4.06 33.12
N THR A 4 4.29 -5.13 32.74
CA THR A 4 5.52 -5.02 31.95
C THR A 4 5.18 -4.43 30.57
N ALA A 5 6.13 -3.79 29.89
CA ALA A 5 5.87 -3.20 28.56
C ALA A 5 5.27 -4.21 27.56
N LEU A 6 5.59 -5.51 27.72
CA LEU A 6 5.02 -6.62 26.94
C LEU A 6 3.53 -6.86 27.23
N GLU A 7 3.06 -6.66 28.47
CA GLU A 7 1.65 -6.79 28.83
C GLU A 7 0.80 -5.60 28.35
N ALA A 8 1.42 -4.43 28.17
CA ALA A 8 0.75 -3.23 27.65
C ALA A 8 0.52 -3.28 26.12
N ASP A 9 1.41 -3.93 25.36
CA ASP A 9 1.21 -4.14 23.91
C ASP A 9 0.20 -5.26 23.62
N ALA A 10 0.16 -6.30 24.46
CA ALA A 10 -0.80 -7.39 24.32
C ALA A 10 -2.26 -6.93 24.50
N SER A 11 -2.52 -5.82 25.22
CA SER A 11 -3.88 -5.29 25.40
C SER A 11 -4.40 -4.49 24.20
N LYS A 12 -3.57 -4.22 23.20
CA LYS A 12 -3.96 -3.51 21.96
C LYS A 12 -4.14 -4.42 20.75
N ALA A 13 -3.61 -5.63 20.81
CA ALA A 13 -3.76 -6.64 19.77
C ALA A 13 -5.23 -7.08 19.66
N ASP A 14 -5.92 -6.65 18.60
CA ASP A 14 -7.28 -7.11 18.30
C ASP A 14 -7.42 -7.41 16.80
N ALA A 15 -7.74 -8.67 16.48
CA ALA A 15 -7.99 -9.09 15.11
C ALA A 15 -9.32 -8.56 14.52
N ARG A 16 -10.16 -7.95 15.35
CA ARG A 16 -11.46 -7.36 14.97
C ARG A 16 -11.40 -5.86 14.75
N ASP A 17 -10.22 -5.25 14.88
CA ASP A 17 -10.02 -3.83 14.73
C ASP A 17 -10.46 -3.34 13.32
N ASP A 18 -11.11 -2.18 13.25
CA ASP A 18 -11.61 -1.56 12.02
C ASP A 18 -10.47 -1.35 11.01
N VAL A 19 -9.26 -1.14 11.52
CA VAL A 19 -8.06 -0.97 10.72
C VAL A 19 -7.76 -2.24 9.89
N VAL A 20 -8.00 -3.43 10.45
CA VAL A 20 -7.85 -4.72 9.76
C VAL A 20 -8.79 -4.82 8.57
N TYR A 21 -10.04 -4.37 8.71
CA TYR A 21 -11.02 -4.44 7.62
C TYR A 21 -10.80 -3.39 6.53
N SER A 22 -10.36 -2.19 6.91
CA SER A 22 -10.08 -1.11 5.95
C SER A 22 -8.98 -1.47 4.92
N ASN A 23 -8.09 -2.41 5.26
CA ASN A 23 -7.07 -2.94 4.35
C ASN A 23 -7.64 -3.58 3.09
N LEU A 24 -8.88 -4.09 3.12
CA LEU A 24 -9.52 -4.67 1.93
C LEU A 24 -9.60 -3.69 0.76
N ALA A 25 -9.51 -2.38 1.02
CA ALA A 25 -9.41 -1.35 -0.01
C ALA A 25 -8.23 -1.60 -0.98
N TYR A 26 -7.13 -2.21 -0.52
CA TYR A 26 -5.98 -2.49 -1.36
C TYR A 26 -6.21 -3.53 -2.47
N VAL A 27 -7.32 -4.27 -2.41
CA VAL A 27 -7.76 -5.19 -3.47
C VAL A 27 -8.51 -4.45 -4.60
N ALA A 28 -9.11 -3.30 -4.32
CA ALA A 28 -9.94 -2.56 -5.27
C ALA A 28 -9.27 -2.29 -6.64
N PRO A 29 -7.97 -1.97 -6.74
CA PRO A 29 -7.34 -1.72 -8.04
C PRO A 29 -7.40 -2.90 -9.01
N ALA A 30 -7.38 -4.13 -8.50
CA ALA A 30 -7.47 -5.33 -9.34
C ALA A 30 -8.85 -5.47 -10.01
N MET A 31 -9.90 -4.94 -9.39
CA MET A 31 -11.29 -5.07 -9.88
C MET A 31 -11.58 -4.14 -11.06
N VAL A 32 -10.75 -3.12 -11.25
CA VAL A 32 -10.89 -2.10 -12.30
C VAL A 32 -9.63 -2.01 -13.16
N ALA A 33 -8.81 -3.06 -13.15
CA ALA A 33 -7.59 -3.13 -13.95
C ALA A 33 -7.89 -3.14 -15.46
N PRO A 34 -7.05 -2.53 -16.29
CA PRO A 34 -7.27 -2.43 -17.75
C PRO A 34 -7.13 -3.77 -18.48
N ASP A 35 -6.42 -4.72 -17.89
CA ASP A 35 -6.18 -6.04 -18.47
C ASP A 35 -6.05 -7.13 -17.39
N TRP A 36 -6.15 -8.39 -17.83
CA TRP A 36 -6.11 -9.57 -16.95
C TRP A 36 -4.78 -9.75 -16.22
N THR A 37 -3.65 -9.44 -16.86
CA THR A 37 -2.33 -9.58 -16.22
C THR A 37 -2.20 -8.59 -15.08
N THR A 38 -2.58 -7.33 -15.33
CA THR A 38 -2.62 -6.30 -14.30
C THR A 38 -3.56 -6.70 -13.16
N ALA A 39 -4.77 -7.20 -13.46
CA ALA A 39 -5.70 -7.69 -12.46
C ALA A 39 -5.08 -8.80 -11.58
N CYS A 40 -4.46 -9.81 -12.19
CA CYS A 40 -3.82 -10.92 -11.48
C CYS A 40 -2.65 -10.48 -10.59
N VAL A 41 -1.81 -9.55 -11.06
CA VAL A 41 -0.68 -9.08 -10.24
C VAL A 41 -1.17 -8.21 -9.08
N LEU A 42 -2.14 -7.32 -9.33
CA LEU A 42 -2.68 -6.43 -8.30
C LEU A 42 -3.52 -7.17 -7.27
N ILE A 43 -4.26 -8.23 -7.63
CA ILE A 43 -4.99 -9.03 -6.64
C ILE A 43 -4.01 -9.78 -5.73
N VAL A 44 -2.93 -10.33 -6.26
CA VAL A 44 -1.92 -11.06 -5.47
C VAL A 44 -1.17 -10.11 -4.53
N THR A 45 -0.66 -8.99 -5.05
CA THR A 45 0.07 -8.02 -4.23
C THR A 45 -0.83 -7.28 -3.24
N GLY A 46 -2.07 -6.97 -3.62
CA GLY A 46 -3.08 -6.40 -2.74
C GLY A 46 -3.47 -7.37 -1.62
N ALA A 47 -3.71 -8.64 -1.92
CA ALA A 47 -3.99 -9.66 -0.91
C ALA A 47 -2.80 -9.88 0.04
N ALA A 48 -1.57 -9.82 -0.48
CA ALA A 48 -0.36 -9.89 0.35
C ALA A 48 -0.26 -8.70 1.32
N LEU A 49 -0.58 -7.47 0.86
CA LEU A 49 -0.66 -6.30 1.73
C LEU A 49 -1.77 -6.44 2.77
N VAL A 50 -2.98 -6.84 2.38
CA VAL A 50 -4.07 -7.12 3.33
C VAL A 50 -3.61 -8.10 4.41
N GLY A 51 -3.00 -9.21 4.04
CA GLY A 51 -2.50 -10.20 4.98
C GLY A 51 -1.40 -9.65 5.90
N GLY A 52 -0.38 -9.00 5.33
CA GLY A 52 0.73 -8.44 6.09
C GLY A 52 0.31 -7.35 7.07
N SER A 53 -0.52 -6.41 6.60
CA SER A 53 -1.06 -5.34 7.43
C SER A 53 -1.98 -5.88 8.52
N SER A 54 -2.82 -6.88 8.20
CA SER A 54 -3.67 -7.53 9.22
C SER A 54 -2.84 -8.19 10.32
N VAL A 55 -1.72 -8.85 9.98
CA VAL A 55 -0.81 -9.42 10.98
C VAL A 55 -0.19 -8.33 11.86
N TYR A 56 0.21 -7.19 11.26
CA TYR A 56 0.73 -6.08 12.04
C TYR A 56 -0.33 -5.52 13.00
N HIS A 57 -1.53 -5.17 12.53
CA HIS A 57 -2.57 -4.60 13.38
C HIS A 57 -3.13 -5.59 14.41
N ALA A 58 -3.10 -6.89 14.11
CA ALA A 58 -3.49 -7.91 15.07
C ALA A 58 -2.43 -8.18 16.15
N THR A 59 -1.17 -7.77 15.97
CA THR A 59 -0.07 -8.15 16.88
C THR A 59 0.72 -6.97 17.44
N TYR A 60 0.78 -5.86 16.72
CA TYR A 60 1.66 -4.71 16.96
C TYR A 60 3.13 -5.08 17.19
N THR A 61 3.55 -6.23 16.67
CA THR A 61 4.92 -6.74 16.82
C THR A 61 5.86 -6.12 15.79
N ARG A 62 7.15 -6.15 16.13
CA ARG A 62 8.22 -5.79 15.20
C ARG A 62 8.20 -6.64 13.94
N GLU A 63 8.03 -7.95 14.07
CA GLU A 63 7.98 -8.89 12.96
C GLU A 63 6.75 -8.64 12.08
N GLY A 64 5.59 -8.36 12.69
CA GLY A 64 4.38 -7.94 11.99
C GLY A 64 4.60 -6.65 11.20
N GLN A 65 5.25 -5.65 11.80
CA GLN A 65 5.59 -4.39 11.13
C GLN A 65 6.52 -4.60 9.93
N SER A 66 7.51 -5.49 10.07
CA SER A 66 8.41 -5.85 8.96
C SER A 66 7.64 -6.45 7.79
N LEU A 67 6.68 -7.32 8.08
CA LEU A 67 5.85 -7.96 7.08
C LEU A 67 4.95 -6.94 6.36
N ASP A 68 4.25 -6.10 7.12
CA ASP A 68 3.39 -5.02 6.62
C ASP A 68 4.16 -4.05 5.71
N VAL A 69 5.31 -3.55 6.16
CA VAL A 69 6.13 -2.63 5.35
C VAL A 69 6.61 -3.30 4.05
N SER A 70 7.03 -4.56 4.11
CA SER A 70 7.52 -5.28 2.93
C SER A 70 6.42 -5.50 1.90
N THR A 71 5.23 -5.91 2.34
CA THR A 71 4.09 -6.13 1.46
C THR A 71 3.55 -4.81 0.92
N MET A 72 3.50 -3.74 1.72
CA MET A 72 3.08 -2.41 1.28
C MET A 72 4.01 -1.89 0.17
N LEU A 73 5.32 -1.95 0.37
CA LEU A 73 6.27 -1.45 -0.61
C LEU A 73 6.27 -2.29 -1.91
N THR A 74 6.05 -3.60 -1.79
CA THR A 74 5.84 -4.49 -2.94
C THR A 74 4.56 -4.12 -3.70
N TYR A 75 3.48 -3.82 -2.98
CA TYR A 75 2.20 -3.40 -3.55
C TYR A 75 2.27 -2.04 -4.25
N VAL A 76 2.87 -1.02 -3.65
CA VAL A 76 2.98 0.29 -4.30
C VAL A 76 3.91 0.20 -5.53
N ALA A 77 4.96 -0.63 -5.48
CA ALA A 77 5.77 -0.93 -6.65
C ALA A 77 4.96 -1.64 -7.76
N SER A 78 4.06 -2.57 -7.42
CA SER A 78 3.21 -3.24 -8.41
C SER A 78 2.23 -2.30 -9.08
N LEU A 79 1.65 -1.32 -8.36
CA LEU A 79 0.84 -0.25 -8.93
C LEU A 79 1.63 0.59 -9.93
N ALA A 80 2.87 0.98 -9.58
CA ALA A 80 3.74 1.71 -10.50
C ALA A 80 4.11 0.88 -11.74
N CYS A 81 4.36 -0.43 -11.56
CA CYS A 81 4.62 -1.34 -12.67
C CYS A 81 3.39 -1.50 -13.57
N ALA A 82 2.17 -1.54 -13.01
CA ALA A 82 0.93 -1.60 -13.78
C ALA A 82 0.74 -0.39 -14.70
N VAL A 83 1.02 0.82 -14.19
CA VAL A 83 1.03 2.05 -14.99
C VAL A 83 2.13 1.97 -16.06
N GLY A 84 3.36 1.60 -15.69
CA GLY A 84 4.47 1.47 -16.63
C GLY A 84 4.25 0.41 -17.71
N ALA A 85 3.50 -0.64 -17.39
CA ALA A 85 3.23 -1.76 -18.29
C ALA A 85 2.44 -1.36 -19.54
N GLN A 86 1.69 -0.26 -19.48
CA GLN A 86 0.98 0.30 -20.63
C GLN A 86 1.93 0.82 -21.73
N TRP A 87 3.18 1.17 -21.37
CA TRP A 87 4.21 1.48 -22.35
C TRP A 87 5.06 0.27 -22.73
N THR A 88 5.35 -0.59 -21.75
CA THR A 88 6.24 -1.73 -21.97
C THR A 88 6.02 -2.84 -20.94
N MET A 89 5.81 -4.07 -21.42
CA MET A 89 5.66 -5.25 -20.56
C MET A 89 6.87 -5.48 -19.63
N TRP A 90 8.05 -4.94 -19.96
CA TRP A 90 9.25 -5.03 -19.14
C TRP A 90 9.14 -4.30 -17.80
N ALA A 91 8.17 -3.39 -17.63
CA ALA A 91 7.88 -2.76 -16.34
C ALA A 91 7.65 -3.81 -15.24
N TRP A 92 7.04 -4.96 -15.59
CA TRP A 92 6.81 -6.05 -14.64
C TRP A 92 8.09 -6.71 -14.13
N ALA A 93 9.22 -6.62 -14.84
CA ALA A 93 10.51 -7.14 -14.37
C ALA A 93 11.05 -6.36 -13.17
N VAL A 94 10.57 -5.13 -12.94
CA VAL A 94 10.93 -4.32 -11.76
C VAL A 94 10.32 -4.88 -10.48
N LEU A 95 9.10 -5.45 -10.56
CA LEU A 95 8.38 -5.95 -9.40
C LEU A 95 9.14 -7.04 -8.61
N PRO A 96 9.67 -8.13 -9.21
CA PRO A 96 10.43 -9.13 -8.45
C PRO A 96 11.71 -8.54 -7.84
N VAL A 97 12.37 -7.59 -8.51
CA VAL A 97 13.55 -6.92 -7.96
C VAL A 97 13.19 -6.06 -6.74
N ALA A 98 12.12 -5.28 -6.85
CA ALA A 98 11.60 -4.47 -5.75
C ALA A 98 11.17 -5.35 -4.57
N ALA A 99 10.45 -6.44 -4.84
CA ALA A 99 10.05 -7.41 -3.82
C ALA A 99 11.27 -7.99 -3.10
N VAL A 100 12.24 -8.56 -3.81
CA VAL A 100 13.45 -9.11 -3.18
C VAL A 100 14.18 -8.06 -2.32
N TYR A 101 14.30 -6.82 -2.81
CA TYR A 101 14.91 -5.75 -2.04
C TYR A 101 14.15 -5.46 -0.74
N TYR A 102 12.83 -5.29 -0.81
CA TYR A 102 12.03 -4.94 0.37
C TYR A 102 11.95 -6.05 1.41
N TRP A 103 11.92 -7.30 0.97
CA TRP A 103 11.88 -8.45 1.86
C TRP A 103 13.24 -8.78 2.49
N THR A 104 14.36 -8.47 1.82
CA THR A 104 15.71 -8.69 2.37
C THR A 104 16.20 -7.55 3.25
N CYS A 105 15.71 -6.33 3.01
CA CYS A 105 16.19 -5.13 3.66
C CYS A 105 15.08 -4.30 4.35
N PRO A 106 14.04 -4.89 4.99
CA PRO A 106 12.86 -4.15 5.45
C PRO A 106 13.22 -3.03 6.44
N TRP A 107 14.21 -3.27 7.31
CA TRP A 107 14.66 -2.31 8.32
C TRP A 107 15.56 -1.19 7.80
N LYS A 108 16.00 -1.27 6.54
CA LYS A 108 16.79 -0.22 5.90
C LYS A 108 15.92 0.73 5.07
N VAL A 109 14.63 0.44 4.98
CA VAL A 109 13.72 1.19 4.13
C VAL A 109 12.80 2.06 4.96
N ASP A 110 12.86 3.36 4.67
CA ASP A 110 11.91 4.31 5.22
C ASP A 110 10.66 4.37 4.33
N SER A 111 9.53 3.91 4.86
CA SER A 111 8.26 3.96 4.14
C SER A 111 7.72 5.38 3.96
N TYR A 112 8.18 6.36 4.74
CA TYR A 112 7.89 7.79 4.53
C TYR A 112 8.66 8.37 3.34
N VAL A 113 9.69 7.67 2.84
CA VAL A 113 10.44 8.06 1.65
C VAL A 113 10.00 7.23 0.45
N HIS A 114 10.01 5.91 0.56
CA HIS A 114 9.80 5.05 -0.60
C HIS A 114 8.35 5.02 -1.09
N VAL A 115 7.35 5.10 -0.20
CA VAL A 115 5.94 5.15 -0.64
C VAL A 115 5.67 6.41 -1.46
N PRO A 116 6.05 7.63 -1.01
CA PRO A 116 5.93 8.83 -1.85
C PRO A 116 6.72 8.75 -3.16
N LEU A 117 7.93 8.20 -3.16
CA LEU A 117 8.72 8.06 -4.38
C LEU A 117 8.02 7.19 -5.43
N TRP A 118 7.48 6.04 -5.02
CA TRP A 118 6.69 5.21 -5.93
C TRP A 118 5.39 5.90 -6.36
N GLY A 119 4.70 6.59 -5.44
CA GLY A 119 3.50 7.34 -5.75
C GLY A 119 3.74 8.44 -6.79
N ILE A 120 4.82 9.22 -6.63
CA ILE A 120 5.24 10.26 -7.59
C ILE A 120 5.61 9.63 -8.93
N ALA A 121 6.36 8.53 -8.94
CA ALA A 121 6.71 7.83 -10.17
C ALA A 121 5.45 7.34 -10.90
N ALA A 122 4.54 6.66 -10.20
CA ALA A 122 3.28 6.17 -10.76
C ALA A 122 2.42 7.32 -11.30
N LEU A 123 2.20 8.38 -10.54
CA LEU A 123 1.41 9.54 -10.97
C LEU A 123 2.07 10.30 -12.12
N GLY A 124 3.40 10.41 -12.14
CA GLY A 124 4.14 11.03 -13.24
C GLY A 124 4.01 10.23 -14.54
N MET A 125 4.16 8.90 -14.46
CA MET A 125 3.92 8.02 -15.61
C MET A 125 2.47 8.08 -16.07
N LEU A 126 1.52 8.06 -15.13
CA LEU A 126 0.10 8.15 -15.42
C LEU A 126 -0.27 9.46 -16.11
N ALA A 127 0.21 10.60 -15.60
CA ALA A 127 -0.02 11.92 -16.20
C ALA A 127 0.50 12.01 -17.64
N ALA A 128 1.62 11.35 -17.93
CA ALA A 128 2.15 11.26 -19.29
C ALA A 128 1.28 10.39 -20.23
N GLN A 129 0.50 9.46 -19.67
CA GLN A 129 -0.41 8.58 -20.44
C GLN A 129 -1.79 9.21 -20.65
N VAL A 130 -2.39 9.76 -19.59
CA VAL A 130 -3.81 10.17 -19.58
C VAL A 130 -4.00 11.67 -19.35
N GLY A 131 -2.92 12.44 -19.24
CA GLY A 131 -2.96 13.90 -19.05
C GLY A 131 -3.65 14.30 -17.75
N TRP A 132 -4.57 15.26 -17.83
CA TRP A 132 -5.28 15.81 -16.67
C TRP A 132 -6.14 14.80 -15.91
N TRP A 133 -6.49 13.66 -16.52
CA TRP A 133 -7.22 12.58 -15.84
C TRP A 133 -6.43 11.98 -14.67
N ALA A 134 -5.10 12.11 -14.66
CA ALA A 134 -4.26 11.70 -13.53
C ALA A 134 -4.54 12.50 -12.24
N LEU A 135 -5.24 13.64 -12.32
CA LEU A 135 -5.69 14.37 -11.13
C LEU A 135 -6.71 13.58 -10.30
N ILE A 136 -7.47 12.67 -10.92
CA ILE A 136 -8.48 11.85 -10.22
C ILE A 136 -7.82 10.93 -9.19
N PRO A 137 -6.82 10.10 -9.52
CA PRO A 137 -6.08 9.32 -8.52
C PRO A 137 -5.12 10.17 -7.68
N ALA A 138 -4.63 11.32 -8.18
CA ALA A 138 -3.77 12.19 -7.39
C ALA A 138 -4.48 12.78 -6.16
N ALA A 139 -5.76 13.15 -6.28
CA ALA A 139 -6.54 13.71 -5.16
C ALA A 139 -6.62 12.78 -3.92
N PRO A 140 -7.07 11.51 -4.02
CA PRO A 140 -7.05 10.58 -2.89
C PRO A 140 -5.62 10.22 -2.47
N ALA A 141 -4.66 10.14 -3.40
CA ALA A 141 -3.25 9.91 -3.02
C ALA A 141 -2.69 11.04 -2.14
N LEU A 142 -3.00 12.30 -2.46
CA LEU A 142 -2.62 13.47 -1.65
C LEU A 142 -3.33 13.46 -0.29
N ALA A 143 -4.63 13.13 -0.25
CA ALA A 143 -5.37 13.02 1.00
C ALA A 143 -4.78 11.93 1.91
N GLY A 144 -4.53 10.74 1.37
CA GLY A 144 -3.86 9.65 2.09
C GLY A 144 -2.43 10.03 2.52
N GLY A 145 -1.68 10.72 1.67
CA GLY A 145 -0.35 11.24 2.00
C GLY A 145 -0.38 12.24 3.16
N ALA A 146 -1.32 13.18 3.15
CA ALA A 146 -1.48 14.15 4.24
C ALA A 146 -1.83 13.46 5.57
N ILE A 147 -2.69 12.43 5.54
CA ILE A 147 -2.99 11.62 6.71
C ILE A 147 -1.72 10.92 7.21
N LYS A 148 -0.96 10.25 6.33
CA LYS A 148 0.30 9.59 6.73
C LYS A 148 1.29 10.56 7.38
N MET A 149 1.40 11.78 6.87
CA MET A 149 2.30 12.82 7.42
C MET A 149 1.83 13.36 8.77
N ALA A 150 0.54 13.29 9.09
CA ALA A 150 0.01 13.64 10.40
C ALA A 150 0.34 12.58 11.49
N GLN A 151 0.90 11.43 11.09
CA GLN A 151 1.25 10.31 11.96
C GLN A 151 0.11 9.89 12.92
N PRO A 152 -1.13 9.69 12.42
CA PRO A 152 -2.19 9.14 13.24
C PRO A 152 -1.73 7.74 13.69
N GLY A 153 -1.82 7.46 14.99
CA GLY A 153 -1.43 6.16 15.51
C GLY A 153 -2.09 5.01 14.72
N ALA A 154 -1.43 3.85 14.70
CA ALA A 154 -1.85 2.70 13.90
C ALA A 154 -3.27 2.19 14.23
N ASP A 155 -3.77 2.48 15.44
CA ASP A 155 -5.11 2.15 15.93
C ASP A 155 -5.99 3.42 15.97
N THR A 156 -6.22 4.05 14.81
CA THR A 156 -7.06 5.24 14.71
C THR A 156 -7.90 5.22 13.44
N TRP A 157 -9.07 5.86 13.49
CA TRP A 157 -9.94 6.02 12.31
C TRP A 157 -9.24 6.72 11.14
N LEU A 158 -8.30 7.65 11.42
CA LEU A 158 -7.49 8.30 10.41
C LEU A 158 -6.59 7.29 9.69
N HIS A 159 -6.03 6.31 10.41
CA HIS A 159 -5.25 5.23 9.81
C HIS A 159 -6.12 4.36 8.88
N SER A 160 -7.36 4.06 9.29
CA SER A 160 -8.31 3.35 8.42
C SER A 160 -8.64 4.15 7.15
N LEU A 161 -8.80 5.47 7.26
CA LEU A 161 -8.98 6.32 6.08
C LEU A 161 -7.74 6.35 5.18
N TRP A 162 -6.54 6.30 5.75
CA TRP A 162 -5.31 6.18 4.96
C TRP A 162 -5.32 4.92 4.08
N HIS A 163 -5.77 3.78 4.61
CA HIS A 163 -5.95 2.55 3.81
C HIS A 163 -6.96 2.75 2.67
N VAL A 164 -8.13 3.31 2.98
CA VAL A 164 -9.20 3.56 2.01
C VAL A 164 -8.72 4.50 0.91
N PHE A 165 -8.08 5.61 1.25
CA PHE A 165 -7.55 6.55 0.26
C PHE A 165 -6.44 5.93 -0.59
N GLY A 166 -5.58 5.09 -0.02
CA GLY A 166 -4.57 4.34 -0.77
C GLY A 166 -5.21 3.40 -1.80
N GLY A 167 -6.19 2.60 -1.39
CA GLY A 167 -6.93 1.71 -2.28
C GLY A 167 -7.72 2.45 -3.37
N LEU A 168 -8.40 3.55 -3.01
CA LEU A 168 -9.12 4.41 -3.95
C LEU A 168 -8.19 5.06 -4.97
N ALA A 169 -7.01 5.53 -4.54
CA ALA A 169 -6.02 6.09 -5.45
C ALA A 169 -5.53 5.05 -6.47
N GLY A 170 -5.22 3.83 -6.02
CA GLY A 170 -4.84 2.73 -6.90
C GLY A 170 -5.97 2.35 -7.87
N ALA A 171 -7.21 2.26 -7.38
CA ALA A 171 -8.36 1.90 -8.20
C ALA A 171 -8.69 2.98 -9.24
N ALA A 172 -8.67 4.24 -8.84
CA ALA A 172 -8.82 5.36 -9.76
C ALA A 172 -7.72 5.38 -10.82
N ALA A 173 -6.47 5.06 -10.45
CA ALA A 173 -5.36 4.98 -11.40
C ALA A 173 -5.61 3.87 -12.42
N MET A 174 -6.01 2.68 -11.99
CA MET A 174 -6.32 1.58 -12.89
C MET A 174 -7.53 1.84 -13.78
N TRP A 175 -8.53 2.56 -13.29
CA TRP A 175 -9.73 2.90 -14.05
C TRP A 175 -9.49 3.94 -15.16
N VAL A 176 -8.59 4.90 -14.94
CA VAL A 176 -8.28 5.92 -15.96
C VAL A 176 -7.23 5.45 -16.99
N LEU A 177 -6.48 4.38 -16.67
CA LEU A 177 -5.55 3.72 -17.58
C LEU A 177 -6.30 2.97 -18.70
#